data_AF-V1H932-F1
#
_entry.id   AF-V1H932-F1
#
_cell.length_a   1.000
_cell.length_b   1.000
_cell.length_c   1.000
_cell.angle_alpha   90.00
_cell.angle_beta   90.00
_cell.angle_gamma   90.00
#
_symmetry.space_group_name_H-M   'P 1'
#
loop_
_entity.id
_entity.type
_entity.pdbx_description
1 polymer ?
#
loop_
_entity_poly.entity_id
_entity_poly.type
_entity_poly.pdbx_seq_one_letter_code
_entity_poly.pdbx_strand_id
1 'polypeptide(L)'
;MKVDLFLPSLKDLLTGVFKNQEFLISKFHSMRSEIQTGIGISLETEIQQLLEIIRTLAGQINDLRMLVMNRADAVLMQLEILQNTVVQKGGAQRLKNTLSSLFGSLMDVREFANHSLRDLSGFFSSVLDRIRIRIALDPNANLGYLIDRTIELFGRSSWSLALPSTVKLMQLREWDTPPPPADNALFLDDNDNEELVREMPAFQLESFAREFVEKALSDNKQVSNVSVIRNILSKFPFNETDRFRLAQCTIKELMKQSDNIQDDISSEWVLMDESANYEIEEQWLISQGDLND
;
A
#
# COMPACT_ATOMS: atom_id res chain seq x y z
N MET A 1 -5.22 -19.85 -62.32
CA MET A 1 -5.78 -18.69 -63.05
C MET A 1 -7.12 -18.18 -62.52
N LYS A 2 -7.97 -18.96 -61.82
CA LYS A 2 -9.21 -18.43 -61.22
C LYS A 2 -9.01 -17.69 -59.89
N VAL A 3 -8.05 -18.10 -59.04
CA VAL A 3 -7.85 -17.54 -57.69
C VAL A 3 -7.38 -16.07 -57.70
N ASP A 4 -6.52 -15.70 -58.65
CA ASP A 4 -5.97 -14.33 -58.77
C ASP A 4 -7.03 -13.27 -59.11
N LEU A 5 -8.17 -13.67 -59.70
CA LEU A 5 -9.30 -12.78 -60.03
C LEU A 5 -10.23 -12.56 -58.83
N PHE A 6 -10.29 -13.48 -57.87
CA PHE A 6 -11.18 -13.38 -56.70
C PHE A 6 -10.54 -12.64 -55.52
N LEU A 7 -9.21 -12.70 -55.37
CA LEU A 7 -8.49 -12.05 -54.27
C LEU A 7 -8.68 -10.52 -54.21
N PRO A 8 -8.65 -9.77 -55.33
CA PRO A 8 -8.94 -8.34 -55.32
C PRO A 8 -10.37 -8.04 -54.85
N SER A 9 -11.35 -8.82 -55.33
CA SER A 9 -12.76 -8.67 -54.94
C SER A 9 -12.99 -8.95 -53.45
N LEU A 10 -12.31 -9.96 -52.89
CA LEU A 10 -12.37 -10.25 -51.46
C LEU A 10 -11.71 -9.15 -50.61
N LYS A 11 -10.60 -8.57 -51.11
CA LYS A 11 -9.94 -7.44 -50.47
C LYS A 11 -10.83 -6.19 -50.45
N ASP A 12 -11.52 -5.89 -51.55
CA ASP A 12 -12.46 -4.77 -51.62
C ASP A 12 -13.66 -4.98 -50.68
N LEU A 13 -14.17 -6.21 -50.59
CA LEU A 13 -15.22 -6.59 -49.65
C LEU A 13 -14.78 -6.35 -48.19
N LEU A 14 -13.58 -6.82 -47.81
CA LEU A 14 -13.05 -6.61 -46.46
C LEU A 14 -12.85 -5.14 -46.12
N THR A 15 -12.38 -4.35 -47.09
CA THR A 15 -12.24 -2.90 -46.93
C THR A 15 -13.60 -2.24 -46.71
N GLY A 16 -14.65 -2.70 -47.40
CA GLY A 16 -16.02 -2.24 -47.19
C GLY A 16 -16.57 -2.64 -45.81
N VAL A 17 -16.29 -3.86 -45.35
CA VAL A 17 -16.67 -4.32 -44.00
C VAL A 17 -15.98 -3.47 -42.93
N PHE A 18 -14.69 -3.18 -43.10
CA PHE A 18 -13.93 -2.35 -42.17
C PHE A 18 -14.52 -0.94 -42.04
N LYS A 19 -14.79 -0.27 -43.17
CA LYS A 19 -15.43 1.05 -43.18
C LYS A 19 -16.82 1.06 -42.53
N ASN A 20 -17.60 0.00 -42.74
CA ASN A 20 -18.91 -0.14 -42.11
C ASN A 20 -18.78 -0.32 -40.59
N GLN A 21 -17.78 -1.07 -40.12
CA GLN A 21 -17.50 -1.23 -38.69
C GLN A 21 -17.05 0.09 -38.06
N GLU A 22 -16.15 0.83 -38.71
CA GLU A 22 -15.74 2.17 -38.26
C GLU A 22 -16.94 3.13 -38.16
N PHE A 23 -17.83 3.11 -39.15
CA PHE A 23 -19.05 3.93 -39.14
C PHE A 23 -19.98 3.57 -37.98
N LEU A 24 -20.21 2.27 -37.74
CA LEU A 24 -21.05 1.79 -36.63
C LEU A 24 -20.50 2.28 -35.28
N ILE A 25 -19.18 2.28 -35.11
CA ILE A 25 -18.52 2.69 -33.88
C ILE A 25 -18.50 4.22 -33.73
N SER A 26 -18.27 4.96 -34.80
CA SER A 26 -18.40 6.43 -34.77
C SER A 26 -19.81 6.84 -34.36
N LYS A 27 -20.83 6.14 -34.86
CA LYS A 27 -22.22 6.36 -34.47
C LYS A 27 -22.46 6.00 -33.00
N PHE A 28 -21.85 4.92 -32.51
CA PHE A 28 -21.88 4.54 -31.09
C PHE A 28 -21.29 5.62 -30.20
N HIS A 29 -20.13 6.18 -30.54
CA HIS A 29 -19.51 7.25 -29.75
C HIS A 29 -20.37 8.53 -29.73
N SER A 30 -21.02 8.87 -30.85
CA SER A 30 -21.98 9.98 -30.89
C SER A 30 -23.15 9.74 -29.93
N MET A 31 -23.80 8.57 -30.01
CA MET A 31 -24.92 8.20 -29.12
C MET A 31 -24.48 8.19 -27.66
N ARG A 32 -23.28 7.69 -27.36
CA ARG A 32 -22.72 7.73 -26.00
C ARG A 32 -22.55 9.16 -25.50
N SER A 33 -22.04 10.05 -26.34
CA SER A 33 -21.85 11.46 -26.00
C SER A 33 -23.20 12.14 -25.75
N GLU A 34 -24.20 11.91 -26.60
CA GLU A 34 -25.55 12.45 -26.44
C GLU A 34 -26.17 12.09 -25.08
N ILE A 35 -26.00 10.84 -24.63
CA ILE A 35 -26.46 10.37 -23.30
C ILE A 35 -25.70 11.04 -22.16
N GLN A 36 -24.38 11.21 -22.31
CA GLN A 36 -23.57 11.88 -21.29
C GLN A 36 -23.94 13.37 -21.16
N THR A 37 -24.38 13.99 -22.26
CA THR A 37 -24.82 15.38 -22.28
C THR A 37 -26.30 15.59 -21.91
N GLY A 38 -27.14 14.57 -22.01
CA GLY A 38 -28.59 14.62 -21.73
C GLY A 38 -28.98 14.68 -20.25
N ILE A 39 -28.02 14.92 -19.35
CA ILE A 39 -28.24 15.03 -17.91
C ILE A 39 -28.99 16.36 -17.63
N GLY A 40 -30.31 16.32 -17.66
CA GLY A 40 -31.17 17.50 -17.41
C GLY A 40 -32.62 17.45 -17.92
N ILE A 41 -33.04 16.36 -18.58
CA ILE A 41 -34.42 16.17 -19.08
C ILE A 41 -35.24 15.35 -18.06
N SER A 42 -36.58 15.40 -18.13
CA SER A 42 -37.46 14.69 -17.19
C SER A 42 -37.20 13.18 -17.18
N LEU A 43 -37.37 12.54 -16.01
CA LEU A 43 -37.02 11.13 -15.80
C LEU A 43 -37.66 10.17 -16.82
N GLU A 44 -38.91 10.45 -17.21
CA GLU A 44 -39.63 9.65 -18.19
C GLU A 44 -38.97 9.70 -19.57
N THR A 45 -38.56 10.89 -20.01
CA THR A 45 -37.85 11.05 -21.29
C THR A 45 -36.45 10.46 -21.26
N GLU A 46 -35.74 10.55 -20.13
CA GLU A 46 -34.42 9.93 -19.96
C GLU A 46 -34.52 8.41 -20.03
N ILE A 47 -35.48 7.79 -19.34
CA ILE A 47 -35.71 6.34 -19.37
C ILE A 47 -36.14 5.87 -20.76
N GLN A 48 -37.03 6.60 -21.45
CA GLN A 48 -37.44 6.26 -22.82
C GLN A 48 -36.27 6.34 -23.81
N GLN A 49 -35.46 7.40 -23.74
CA GLN A 49 -34.25 7.53 -24.56
C GLN A 49 -33.25 6.40 -24.28
N LEU A 50 -33.02 6.06 -23.00
CA LEU A 50 -32.12 4.96 -22.64
C LEU A 50 -32.64 3.60 -23.14
N LEU A 51 -33.96 3.35 -23.11
CA LEU A 51 -34.57 2.13 -23.64
C LEU A 51 -34.49 2.02 -25.17
N GLU A 52 -34.70 3.13 -25.89
CA GLU A 52 -34.57 3.18 -27.35
C GLU A 52 -33.12 2.92 -27.80
N ILE A 53 -32.17 3.49 -27.06
CA ILE A 53 -30.75 3.29 -27.28
C ILE A 53 -30.36 1.84 -26.97
N ILE A 54 -30.83 1.28 -25.85
CA ILE A 54 -30.67 -0.15 -25.51
C ILE A 54 -31.12 -1.03 -26.69
N ARG A 55 -32.29 -0.75 -27.26
CA ARG A 55 -32.83 -1.52 -28.38
C ARG A 55 -31.96 -1.41 -29.63
N THR A 56 -31.46 -0.22 -29.91
CA THR A 56 -30.56 0.06 -31.04
C THR A 56 -29.22 -0.65 -30.86
N LEU A 57 -28.65 -0.58 -29.66
CA LEU A 57 -27.39 -1.24 -29.27
C LEU A 57 -27.51 -2.77 -29.36
N ALA A 58 -28.61 -3.34 -28.88
CA ALA A 58 -28.86 -4.78 -28.98
C ALA A 58 -28.90 -5.25 -30.45
N GLY A 59 -29.48 -4.44 -31.35
CA GLY A 59 -29.43 -4.68 -32.79
C GLY A 59 -28.00 -4.67 -33.34
N GLN A 60 -27.22 -3.64 -32.98
CA GLN A 60 -25.82 -3.52 -33.41
C GLN A 60 -24.92 -4.66 -32.87
N ILE A 61 -25.12 -5.10 -31.63
CA ILE A 61 -24.46 -6.29 -31.06
C ILE A 61 -24.77 -7.52 -31.91
N ASN A 62 -26.04 -7.72 -32.23
CA ASN A 62 -26.48 -8.89 -32.97
C ASN A 62 -25.89 -8.89 -34.39
N ASP A 63 -25.87 -7.74 -35.05
CA ASP A 63 -25.29 -7.58 -36.39
C ASP A 63 -23.77 -7.83 -36.40
N LEU A 64 -23.05 -7.24 -35.43
CA LEU A 64 -21.62 -7.48 -35.25
C LEU A 64 -21.33 -8.95 -34.95
N ARG A 65 -22.09 -9.57 -34.05
CA ARG A 65 -21.93 -10.98 -33.69
C ARG A 65 -22.19 -11.90 -34.89
N MET A 66 -23.22 -11.63 -35.69
CA MET A 66 -23.53 -12.39 -36.90
C MET A 66 -22.45 -12.26 -37.97
N LEU A 67 -21.87 -11.07 -38.15
CA LEU A 67 -20.76 -10.84 -39.07
C LEU A 67 -19.49 -11.58 -38.63
N VAL A 68 -19.16 -11.51 -37.35
CA VAL A 68 -17.92 -12.07 -36.78
C VAL A 68 -18.00 -13.59 -36.64
N MET A 69 -18.97 -14.10 -35.88
CA MET A 69 -19.01 -15.52 -35.51
C MET A 69 -19.42 -16.44 -36.65
N ASN A 70 -20.30 -15.99 -37.57
CA ASN A 70 -20.81 -16.90 -38.61
C ASN A 70 -20.05 -16.78 -39.94
N ARG A 71 -19.45 -15.63 -40.24
CA ARG A 71 -18.86 -15.38 -41.57
C ARG A 71 -17.35 -15.21 -41.53
N ALA A 72 -16.80 -14.49 -40.56
CA ALA A 72 -15.35 -14.29 -40.48
C ALA A 72 -14.61 -15.59 -40.16
N ASP A 73 -15.07 -16.38 -39.18
CA ASP A 73 -14.40 -17.64 -38.81
C ASP A 73 -14.47 -18.71 -39.93
N ALA A 74 -15.61 -18.80 -40.64
CA ALA A 74 -15.75 -19.70 -41.78
C ALA A 74 -14.82 -19.31 -42.95
N VAL A 75 -14.66 -18.00 -43.21
CA VAL A 75 -13.78 -17.49 -44.26
C VAL A 75 -12.31 -17.61 -43.85
N LEU A 76 -11.97 -17.39 -42.58
CA LEU A 76 -10.62 -17.63 -42.03
C LEU A 76 -10.21 -19.10 -42.21
N MET A 77 -11.10 -20.03 -41.87
CA MET A 77 -10.84 -21.46 -42.04
C MET A 77 -10.61 -21.82 -43.52
N GLN A 78 -11.39 -21.26 -44.45
CA GLN A 78 -11.18 -21.49 -45.88
C GLN A 78 -9.90 -20.83 -46.40
N LEU A 79 -9.54 -19.64 -45.93
CA LEU A 79 -8.28 -18.96 -46.26
C LEU A 79 -7.08 -19.74 -45.76
N GLU A 80 -7.15 -20.32 -44.56
CA GLU A 80 -6.09 -21.16 -43.98
C GLU A 80 -5.88 -22.44 -44.80
N ILE A 81 -6.96 -23.13 -45.15
CA ILE A 81 -6.91 -24.31 -46.04
C ILE A 81 -6.28 -23.92 -47.39
N LEU A 82 -6.71 -22.80 -47.98
CA LEU A 82 -6.20 -22.32 -49.26
C LEU A 82 -4.72 -21.95 -49.18
N GLN A 83 -4.28 -21.27 -48.13
CA GLN A 83 -2.89 -20.92 -47.87
C GLN A 83 -2.02 -22.17 -47.74
N ASN A 84 -2.45 -23.15 -46.94
CA ASN A 84 -1.76 -24.43 -46.77
C ASN A 84 -1.64 -25.18 -48.10
N THR A 85 -2.70 -25.19 -48.92
CA THR A 85 -2.69 -25.84 -50.24
C THR A 85 -1.74 -25.15 -51.22
N VAL A 86 -1.68 -23.81 -51.19
CA VAL A 86 -0.77 -23.01 -52.04
C VAL A 86 0.69 -23.17 -51.60
N VAL A 87 0.95 -23.30 -50.30
CA VAL A 87 2.29 -23.55 -49.76
C VAL A 87 2.79 -24.94 -50.15
N GLN A 88 1.97 -25.98 -49.95
CA GLN A 88 2.31 -27.37 -50.29
C GLN A 88 2.54 -27.59 -51.78
N LYS A 89 1.79 -26.90 -52.66
CA LYS A 89 1.92 -27.04 -54.12
C LYS A 89 2.97 -26.14 -54.75
N GLY A 90 3.82 -25.48 -53.96
CA GLY A 90 4.86 -24.59 -54.49
C GLY A 90 4.31 -23.37 -55.25
N GLY A 91 3.14 -22.86 -54.85
CA GLY A 91 2.49 -21.73 -55.52
C GLY A 91 3.32 -20.44 -55.50
N ALA A 92 3.02 -19.53 -56.43
CA ALA A 92 3.77 -18.29 -56.61
C ALA A 92 3.84 -17.45 -55.33
N GLN A 93 5.03 -16.88 -55.03
CA GLN A 93 5.27 -16.10 -53.81
C GLN A 93 4.30 -14.92 -53.65
N ARG A 94 3.92 -14.28 -54.77
CA ARG A 94 2.94 -13.18 -54.78
C ARG A 94 1.57 -13.62 -54.23
N LEU A 95 1.12 -14.82 -54.58
CA LEU A 95 -0.15 -15.40 -54.10
C LEU A 95 -0.08 -15.70 -52.60
N LYS A 96 1.04 -16.27 -52.13
CA LYS A 96 1.29 -16.52 -50.71
C LYS A 96 1.25 -15.23 -49.88
N ASN A 97 1.94 -14.18 -50.35
CA ASN A 97 1.96 -12.88 -49.68
C ASN A 97 0.57 -12.24 -49.64
N THR A 98 -0.20 -12.39 -50.73
CA THR A 98 -1.55 -11.81 -50.83
C THR A 98 -2.51 -12.52 -49.88
N LEU A 99 -2.49 -13.86 -49.84
CA LEU A 99 -3.28 -14.67 -48.91
C LEU A 99 -2.94 -14.37 -47.45
N SER A 100 -1.64 -14.26 -47.12
CA SER A 100 -1.20 -13.92 -45.77
C SER A 100 -1.65 -12.53 -45.33
N SER A 101 -1.58 -11.54 -46.23
CA SER A 101 -2.10 -10.19 -45.95
C SER A 101 -3.61 -10.19 -45.74
N LEU A 102 -4.35 -10.97 -46.52
CA LEU A 102 -5.80 -11.09 -46.44
C LEU A 102 -6.26 -11.78 -45.14
N PHE A 103 -5.53 -12.82 -44.74
CA PHE A 103 -5.73 -13.51 -43.47
C PHE A 103 -5.47 -12.57 -42.29
N GLY A 104 -4.37 -11.79 -42.33
CA GLY A 104 -4.07 -10.77 -41.33
C GLY A 104 -5.18 -9.73 -41.20
N SER A 105 -5.61 -9.13 -42.31
CA SER A 105 -6.69 -8.13 -42.28
C SER A 105 -8.03 -8.68 -41.76
N LEU A 106 -8.35 -9.94 -42.04
CA LEU A 106 -9.58 -10.56 -41.51
C LEU A 106 -9.46 -10.89 -40.01
N MET A 107 -8.26 -11.24 -39.53
CA MET A 107 -7.98 -11.38 -38.11
C MET A 107 -8.12 -10.05 -37.35
N ASP A 108 -7.57 -8.96 -37.91
CA ASP A 108 -7.70 -7.62 -37.33
C ASP A 108 -9.18 -7.21 -37.21
N VAL A 109 -9.97 -7.46 -38.26
CA VAL A 109 -11.44 -7.24 -38.27
C VAL A 109 -12.14 -8.04 -37.18
N ARG A 110 -11.74 -9.31 -36.99
CA ARG A 110 -12.33 -10.19 -35.98
C ARG A 110 -12.01 -9.70 -34.56
N GLU A 111 -10.75 -9.36 -34.31
CA GLU A 111 -10.28 -8.90 -33.01
C GLU A 111 -10.92 -7.56 -32.64
N PHE A 112 -10.94 -6.62 -33.57
CA PHE A 112 -11.59 -5.32 -33.41
C PHE A 112 -13.08 -5.44 -33.08
N ALA A 113 -13.80 -6.33 -33.78
CA ALA A 113 -15.21 -6.52 -33.54
C ALA A 113 -15.50 -7.24 -32.21
N ASN A 114 -14.64 -8.16 -31.77
CA ASN A 114 -14.73 -8.76 -30.43
C ASN A 114 -14.48 -7.73 -29.32
N HIS A 115 -13.50 -6.85 -29.48
CA HIS A 115 -13.28 -5.73 -28.57
C HIS A 115 -14.50 -4.80 -28.51
N SER A 116 -15.02 -4.41 -29.67
CA SER A 116 -16.20 -3.55 -29.78
C SER A 116 -17.43 -4.17 -29.10
N LEU A 117 -17.64 -5.48 -29.24
CA LEU A 117 -18.72 -6.21 -28.57
C LEU A 117 -18.56 -6.18 -27.03
N ARG A 118 -17.32 -6.31 -26.53
CA ARG A 118 -17.03 -6.25 -25.10
C ARG A 118 -17.32 -4.88 -24.52
N ASP A 119 -16.86 -3.83 -25.19
CA ASP A 119 -17.08 -2.44 -24.76
C ASP A 119 -18.56 -2.09 -24.75
N LEU A 120 -19.29 -2.53 -25.78
CA LEU A 120 -20.72 -2.29 -25.91
C LEU A 120 -21.51 -3.06 -24.83
N SER A 121 -21.13 -4.29 -24.52
CA SER A 121 -21.71 -5.04 -23.39
C SER A 121 -21.46 -4.35 -22.05
N GLY A 122 -20.26 -3.82 -21.82
CA GLY A 122 -19.94 -3.09 -20.59
C GLY A 122 -20.76 -1.81 -20.45
N PHE A 123 -20.90 -1.07 -21.55
CA PHE A 123 -21.75 0.12 -21.60
C PHE A 123 -23.23 -0.21 -21.31
N PHE A 124 -23.74 -1.29 -21.92
CA PHE A 124 -25.10 -1.76 -21.70
C PHE A 124 -25.40 -2.06 -20.23
N SER A 125 -24.49 -2.79 -19.55
CA SER A 125 -24.61 -3.04 -18.10
C SER A 125 -24.62 -1.75 -17.30
N SER A 126 -23.74 -0.80 -17.61
CA SER A 126 -23.71 0.50 -16.92
C SER A 126 -25.00 1.31 -17.08
N VAL A 127 -25.60 1.28 -18.28
CA VAL A 127 -26.89 1.94 -18.54
C VAL A 127 -28.01 1.27 -17.75
N LEU A 128 -28.08 -0.06 -17.75
CA LEU A 128 -29.08 -0.79 -16.97
C LEU A 128 -28.94 -0.55 -15.47
N ASP A 129 -27.72 -0.51 -14.94
CA ASP A 129 -27.48 -0.20 -13.53
C ASP A 129 -27.91 1.23 -13.20
N ARG A 130 -27.66 2.20 -14.08
CA ARG A 130 -28.17 3.57 -13.92
C ARG A 130 -29.69 3.60 -13.88
N ILE A 131 -30.37 2.94 -14.82
CA ILE A 131 -31.84 2.84 -14.83
C ILE A 131 -32.33 2.20 -13.54
N ARG A 132 -31.72 1.09 -13.12
CA ARG A 132 -32.11 0.34 -11.93
C ARG A 132 -31.96 1.17 -10.66
N ILE A 133 -30.81 1.81 -10.47
CA ILE A 133 -30.55 2.70 -9.33
C ILE A 133 -31.55 3.86 -9.34
N ARG A 134 -31.81 4.45 -10.51
CA ARG A 134 -32.72 5.59 -10.61
C ARG A 134 -34.17 5.22 -10.32
N ILE A 135 -34.67 4.09 -10.84
CA ILE A 135 -36.01 3.56 -10.53
C ILE A 135 -36.12 3.18 -9.05
N ALA A 136 -35.07 2.57 -8.47
CA ALA A 136 -35.08 2.18 -7.06
C ALA A 136 -35.07 3.37 -6.10
N LEU A 137 -34.32 4.43 -6.44
CA LEU A 137 -34.22 5.64 -5.62
C LEU A 137 -35.40 6.59 -5.82
N ASP A 138 -35.99 6.64 -7.02
CA ASP A 138 -37.03 7.60 -7.36
C ASP A 138 -38.13 7.00 -8.27
N PRO A 139 -38.92 6.04 -7.77
CA PRO A 139 -39.94 5.34 -8.58
C PRO A 139 -41.06 6.27 -9.06
N ASN A 140 -41.25 7.43 -8.43
CA ASN A 140 -42.30 8.40 -8.77
C ASN A 140 -41.76 9.69 -9.43
N ALA A 141 -40.47 9.73 -9.80
CA ALA A 141 -39.82 10.91 -10.37
C ALA A 141 -39.89 12.19 -9.49
N ASN A 142 -40.10 12.03 -8.18
CA ASN A 142 -40.33 13.13 -7.25
C ASN A 142 -39.07 13.52 -6.46
N LEU A 143 -38.06 12.64 -6.38
CA LEU A 143 -36.87 12.87 -5.58
C LEU A 143 -36.10 14.11 -6.05
N GLY A 144 -35.99 14.32 -7.37
CA GLY A 144 -35.34 15.52 -7.93
C GLY A 144 -36.04 16.81 -7.46
N TYR A 145 -37.37 16.87 -7.62
CA TYR A 145 -38.18 17.99 -7.14
C TYR A 145 -38.06 18.20 -5.63
N LEU A 146 -38.05 17.12 -4.84
CA LEU A 146 -37.90 17.19 -3.39
C LEU A 146 -36.52 17.68 -2.99
N ILE A 147 -35.46 17.28 -3.70
CA ILE A 147 -34.10 17.79 -3.48
C ILE A 147 -34.04 19.29 -3.78
N ASP A 148 -34.52 19.73 -4.94
CA ASP A 148 -34.53 21.15 -5.32
C ASP A 148 -35.31 21.98 -4.32
N ARG A 149 -36.49 21.50 -3.91
CA ARG A 149 -37.32 22.14 -2.90
C ARG A 149 -36.64 22.17 -1.53
N THR A 150 -35.89 21.14 -1.17
CA THR A 150 -35.13 21.09 0.09
C THR A 150 -33.97 22.08 0.06
N ILE A 151 -33.30 22.27 -1.09
CA ILE A 151 -32.25 23.27 -1.29
C ILE A 151 -32.81 24.68 -1.12
N GLU A 152 -33.96 24.99 -1.75
CA GLU A 152 -34.64 26.28 -1.58
C GLU A 152 -34.99 26.58 -0.11
N LEU A 153 -35.43 25.54 0.62
CA LEU A 153 -35.85 25.67 2.02
C LEU A 153 -34.69 25.61 3.02
N PHE A 154 -33.49 25.18 2.59
CA PHE A 154 -32.32 24.99 3.45
C PHE A 154 -31.90 26.27 4.16
N GLY A 155 -32.04 27.43 3.50
CA GLY A 155 -31.72 28.73 4.10
C GLY A 155 -32.66 29.13 5.24
N ARG A 156 -33.85 28.52 5.35
CA ARG A 156 -34.83 28.80 6.42
C ARG A 156 -34.75 27.81 7.57
N SER A 157 -34.40 26.57 7.29
CA SER A 157 -34.26 25.50 8.27
C SER A 157 -33.07 24.64 7.90
N SER A 158 -31.89 25.11 8.28
CA SER A 158 -30.64 24.43 7.96
C SER A 158 -30.48 23.18 8.83
N TRP A 159 -29.98 22.12 8.21
CA TRP A 159 -29.67 20.86 8.86
C TRP A 159 -28.30 20.38 8.38
N SER A 160 -27.70 19.45 9.10
CA SER A 160 -26.40 18.88 8.73
C SER A 160 -26.43 17.37 8.84
N LEU A 161 -25.61 16.70 8.03
CA LEU A 161 -25.40 15.25 8.13
C LEU A 161 -24.30 14.99 9.17
N ALA A 162 -24.65 14.26 10.23
CA ALA A 162 -23.66 13.79 11.19
C ALA A 162 -22.87 12.63 10.57
N LEU A 163 -21.68 12.92 10.06
CA LEU A 163 -20.73 11.91 9.60
C LEU A 163 -19.89 11.43 10.79
N PRO A 164 -19.56 10.13 10.90
CA PRO A 164 -18.65 9.65 11.91
C PRO A 164 -17.27 10.28 11.72
N SER A 165 -16.92 11.19 12.62
CA SER A 165 -15.61 11.84 12.68
C SER A 165 -14.68 10.97 13.53
N THR A 166 -13.69 10.32 12.91
CA THR A 166 -12.62 9.70 13.67
C THR A 166 -11.77 10.80 14.30
N VAL A 167 -11.70 10.80 15.64
CA VAL A 167 -10.78 11.69 16.37
C VAL A 167 -9.37 11.27 15.98
N LYS A 168 -8.64 12.16 15.28
CA LYS A 168 -7.23 11.94 14.99
C LYS A 168 -6.48 11.97 16.32
N LEU A 169 -5.76 10.90 16.64
CA LEU A 169 -4.84 10.89 17.78
C LEU A 169 -3.81 12.01 17.54
N MET A 170 -3.81 13.03 18.41
CA MET A 170 -2.73 14.00 18.46
C MET A 170 -1.49 13.28 18.99
N GLN A 171 -0.54 13.01 18.11
CA GLN A 171 0.80 12.63 18.52
C GLN A 171 1.52 13.90 18.98
N LEU A 172 2.11 13.86 20.17
CA LEU A 172 3.07 14.88 20.57
C LEU A 172 4.21 14.87 19.56
N ARG A 173 4.65 16.05 19.13
CA ARG A 173 5.87 16.14 18.34
C ARG A 173 7.01 15.73 19.27
N GLU A 174 7.54 14.54 19.08
CA GLU A 174 8.83 14.16 19.65
C GLU A 174 9.85 15.14 19.08
N TRP A 175 10.24 16.12 19.88
CA TRP A 175 11.47 16.86 19.62
C TRP A 175 12.57 15.89 20.00
N ASP A 176 13.32 15.40 19.01
CA ASP A 176 14.55 14.67 19.29
C ASP A 176 15.39 15.53 20.23
N THR A 177 15.72 14.99 21.40
CA THR A 177 16.65 15.64 22.32
C THR A 177 17.91 15.99 21.53
N PRO A 178 18.38 17.25 21.57
CA PRO A 178 19.62 17.60 20.89
C PRO A 178 20.70 16.59 21.34
N PRO A 179 21.50 16.05 20.39
CA PRO A 179 22.48 15.04 20.73
C PRO A 179 23.37 15.58 21.87
N PRO A 180 23.67 14.75 22.89
CA PRO A 180 24.51 15.19 23.98
C PRO A 180 25.85 15.70 23.42
N PRO A 181 26.45 16.75 24.01
CA PRO A 181 27.75 17.23 23.58
C PRO A 181 28.76 16.07 23.63
N ALA A 182 29.61 15.99 22.61
CA ALA A 182 30.49 14.85 22.40
C ALA A 182 31.51 14.64 23.54
N ASP A 183 31.84 15.70 24.29
CA ASP A 183 32.77 15.65 25.41
C ASP A 183 32.32 16.57 26.57
N ASN A 184 32.58 16.12 27.80
CA ASN A 184 32.31 16.85 29.05
C ASN A 184 33.38 17.91 29.40
N ALA A 185 34.36 18.14 28.52
CA ALA A 185 35.42 19.12 28.72
C ALA A 185 34.91 20.52 28.34
N LEU A 186 34.97 21.45 29.28
CA LEU A 186 34.91 22.88 28.96
C LEU A 186 36.33 23.40 28.88
N PHE A 187 36.75 23.82 27.69
CA PHE A 187 37.92 24.67 27.54
C PHE A 187 37.52 26.08 27.99
N LEU A 188 38.15 26.58 29.03
CA LEU A 188 38.07 28.00 29.39
C LEU A 188 39.04 28.74 28.44
N ASP A 189 38.56 29.82 27.80
CA ASP A 189 39.20 30.58 26.71
C ASP A 189 40.74 30.44 26.60
N ASP A 190 41.18 29.97 25.42
CA ASP A 190 42.43 30.15 24.66
C ASP A 190 43.80 30.45 25.31
N ASN A 191 43.97 30.47 26.63
CA ASN A 191 45.28 30.77 27.24
C ASN A 191 45.74 29.89 28.40
N ASP A 192 44.94 28.97 28.93
CA ASP A 192 45.42 28.03 29.96
C ASP A 192 45.09 26.58 29.55
N ASN A 193 46.13 25.76 29.36
CA ASN A 193 46.05 24.31 29.12
C ASN A 193 45.61 23.55 30.39
N GLU A 194 44.51 23.96 31.01
CA GLU A 194 43.89 23.23 32.11
C GLU A 194 42.52 22.71 31.67
N GLU A 195 42.48 21.40 31.42
CA GLU A 195 41.25 20.68 31.14
C GLU A 195 40.43 20.58 32.43
N LEU A 196 39.45 21.48 32.60
CA LEU A 196 38.55 21.42 33.73
C LEU A 196 37.44 20.41 33.43
N VAL A 197 37.61 19.16 33.89
CA VAL A 197 36.54 18.17 33.89
C VAL A 197 35.42 18.71 34.78
N ARG A 198 34.23 18.92 34.21
CA ARG A 198 33.06 19.28 35.01
C ARG A 198 32.79 18.15 36.01
N GLU A 199 33.07 18.40 37.28
CA GLU A 199 32.60 17.59 38.39
C GLU A 199 31.06 17.69 38.46
N MET A 200 30.38 16.92 37.61
CA MET A 200 28.95 16.72 37.75
C MET A 200 28.72 15.86 39.01
N PRO A 201 27.59 16.01 39.72
CA PRO A 201 27.25 15.12 40.85
C PRO A 201 27.34 13.62 40.48
N ALA A 202 27.13 13.28 39.21
CA ALA A 202 27.32 11.93 38.67
C ALA A 202 28.78 11.43 38.74
N PHE A 203 29.78 12.30 38.57
CA PHE A 203 31.20 11.94 38.63
C PHE A 203 31.62 11.51 40.05
N GLN A 204 31.10 12.19 41.08
CA GLN A 204 31.32 11.79 42.47
C GLN A 204 30.67 10.42 42.73
N LEU A 205 29.45 10.18 42.25
CA LEU A 205 28.77 8.89 42.38
C LEU A 205 29.52 7.76 41.64
N GLU A 206 30.08 8.03 40.47
CA GLU A 206 30.92 7.07 39.74
C GLU A 206 32.23 6.76 40.49
N SER A 207 32.86 7.77 41.10
CA SER A 207 34.06 7.54 41.92
C SER A 207 33.78 6.71 43.18
N PHE A 208 32.66 6.98 43.86
CA PHE A 208 32.21 6.16 44.99
C PHE A 208 31.87 4.74 44.56
N ALA A 209 31.17 4.58 43.44
CA ALA A 209 30.85 3.27 42.89
C ALA A 209 32.12 2.44 42.64
N ARG A 210 33.16 3.05 42.08
CA ARG A 210 34.46 2.39 41.85
C ARG A 210 35.09 1.93 43.16
N GLU A 211 35.17 2.80 44.17
CA GLU A 211 35.72 2.45 45.48
C GLU A 211 34.92 1.32 46.17
N PHE A 212 33.58 1.32 46.02
CA PHE A 212 32.73 0.24 46.54
C PHE A 212 33.00 -1.09 45.89
N VAL A 213 33.15 -1.10 44.56
CA VAL A 213 33.42 -2.32 43.79
C VAL A 213 34.80 -2.87 44.11
N GLU A 214 35.83 -2.01 44.14
CA GLU A 214 37.19 -2.40 44.51
C GLU A 214 37.23 -3.02 45.91
N LYS A 215 36.53 -2.43 46.89
CA LYS A 215 36.45 -2.96 48.25
C LYS A 215 35.62 -4.24 48.36
N ALA A 216 34.57 -4.39 47.55
CA ALA A 216 33.75 -5.59 47.56
C ALA A 216 34.51 -6.78 46.96
N LEU A 217 35.31 -6.53 45.91
CA LEU A 217 36.05 -7.56 45.18
C LEU A 217 37.47 -7.81 45.74
N SER A 218 37.97 -6.99 46.67
CA SER A 218 39.34 -7.09 47.21
C SER A 218 39.66 -8.42 47.90
N ASP A 219 38.64 -9.10 48.43
CA ASP A 219 38.83 -10.36 49.18
C ASP A 219 38.87 -11.60 48.26
N ASN A 220 38.78 -11.43 46.93
CA ASN A 220 38.74 -12.51 45.92
C ASN A 220 37.70 -13.61 46.21
N LYS A 221 36.66 -13.26 46.97
CA LYS A 221 35.52 -14.12 47.24
C LYS A 221 34.42 -13.82 46.24
N GLN A 222 33.59 -14.82 45.97
CA GLN A 222 32.40 -14.64 45.16
C GLN A 222 31.44 -13.69 45.88
N VAL A 223 31.06 -12.63 45.18
CA VAL A 223 30.14 -11.61 45.69
C VAL A 223 28.89 -11.58 44.82
N SER A 224 27.73 -11.69 45.46
CA SER A 224 26.44 -11.47 44.79
C SER A 224 26.23 -9.98 44.54
N ASN A 225 25.97 -9.59 43.30
CA ASN A 225 25.66 -8.21 42.91
C ASN A 225 24.47 -7.65 43.73
N VAL A 226 23.46 -8.47 44.01
CA VAL A 226 22.29 -8.16 44.83
C VAL A 226 22.70 -7.76 46.24
N SER A 227 23.67 -8.48 46.84
CA SER A 227 24.12 -8.18 48.20
C SER A 227 24.80 -6.79 48.29
N VAL A 228 25.60 -6.43 47.28
CA VAL A 228 26.30 -5.14 47.21
C VAL A 228 25.30 -4.01 47.03
N ILE A 229 24.35 -4.17 46.10
CA ILE A 229 23.40 -3.13 45.76
C ILE A 229 22.38 -2.93 46.89
N ARG A 230 21.93 -4.01 47.55
CA ARG A 230 21.07 -3.90 48.74
C ARG A 230 21.75 -3.16 49.87
N ASN A 231 23.07 -3.33 50.04
CA ASN A 231 23.84 -2.58 51.04
C ASN A 231 23.88 -1.07 50.72
N ILE A 232 24.02 -0.70 49.45
CA ILE A 232 23.99 0.70 48.99
C ILE A 232 22.59 1.31 49.19
N LEU A 233 21.53 0.60 48.81
CA LEU A 233 20.17 1.10 48.93
C LEU A 233 19.72 1.25 50.40
N SER A 234 20.18 0.39 51.30
CA SER A 234 19.72 0.38 52.71
C SER A 234 20.60 1.15 53.69
N LYS A 235 21.92 1.24 53.50
CA LYS A 235 22.85 1.75 54.53
C LYS A 235 23.56 3.06 54.18
N PHE A 236 23.45 3.55 52.96
CA PHE A 236 24.23 4.71 52.53
C PHE A 236 23.57 6.04 52.91
N PRO A 237 24.33 7.04 53.43
CA PRO A 237 23.78 8.32 53.90
C PRO A 237 23.42 9.30 52.75
N PHE A 238 22.87 8.79 51.65
CA PHE A 238 22.36 9.59 50.53
C PHE A 238 20.82 9.62 50.52
N ASN A 239 20.24 10.60 49.83
CA ASN A 239 18.82 10.60 49.54
C ASN A 239 18.45 9.37 48.66
N GLU A 240 17.16 9.04 48.60
CA GLU A 240 16.69 7.85 47.87
C GLU A 240 17.09 7.87 46.39
N THR A 241 16.90 8.99 45.70
CA THR A 241 17.25 9.15 44.28
C THR A 241 18.74 8.95 44.00
N ASP A 242 19.61 9.49 44.84
CA ASP A 242 21.06 9.39 44.69
C ASP A 242 21.58 8.01 45.13
N ARG A 243 20.90 7.32 46.05
CA ARG A 243 21.14 5.89 46.32
C ARG A 243 20.84 5.02 45.11
N PHE A 244 19.74 5.28 44.40
CA PHE A 244 19.43 4.56 43.15
C PHE A 244 20.43 4.87 42.04
N ARG A 245 20.88 6.12 41.90
CA ARG A 245 21.93 6.48 40.93
C ARG A 245 23.26 5.82 41.27
N LEU A 246 23.65 5.80 42.56
CA LEU A 246 24.85 5.10 43.02
C LEU A 246 24.77 3.60 42.76
N ALA A 247 23.61 2.98 43.00
CA ALA A 247 23.36 1.57 42.69
C ALA A 247 23.57 1.27 41.20
N GLN A 248 23.06 2.12 40.30
CA GLN A 248 23.27 1.98 38.86
C GLN A 248 24.74 2.12 38.45
N CYS A 249 25.45 3.12 38.97
CA CYS A 249 26.88 3.29 38.74
C CYS A 249 27.67 2.08 39.25
N THR A 250 27.28 1.52 40.42
CA THR A 250 27.95 0.35 41.02
C THR A 250 27.72 -0.91 40.19
N ILE A 251 26.52 -1.14 39.65
CA ILE A 251 26.28 -2.26 38.71
C ILE A 251 27.19 -2.13 37.49
N LYS A 252 27.28 -0.92 36.92
CA LYS A 252 28.10 -0.67 35.73
C LYS A 252 29.58 -0.93 36.00
N GLU A 253 30.09 -0.51 37.16
CA GLU A 253 31.48 -0.77 37.56
C GLU A 253 31.70 -2.25 37.93
N LEU A 254 30.74 -2.93 38.58
CA LEU A 254 30.80 -4.38 38.84
C LEU A 254 30.96 -5.15 37.53
N MET A 255 30.09 -4.91 36.55
CA MET A 255 30.15 -5.58 35.24
C MET A 255 31.44 -5.29 34.47
N LYS A 256 32.15 -4.21 34.80
CA LYS A 256 33.39 -3.81 34.15
C LYS A 256 34.64 -4.43 34.81
N GLN A 257 34.59 -4.70 36.11
CA GLN A 257 35.74 -5.13 36.90
C GLN A 257 35.65 -6.59 37.39
N SER A 258 34.58 -7.30 37.04
CA SER A 258 34.34 -8.66 37.51
C SER A 258 33.95 -9.61 36.38
N ASP A 259 34.34 -10.87 36.56
CA ASP A 259 33.89 -11.98 35.74
C ASP A 259 32.71 -12.67 36.43
N ASN A 260 31.71 -13.02 35.63
CA ASN A 260 30.56 -13.78 36.11
C ASN A 260 30.94 -15.27 36.16
N ILE A 261 30.78 -15.91 37.33
CA ILE A 261 31.18 -17.30 37.57
C ILE A 261 30.00 -18.28 37.43
N GLN A 262 28.81 -17.77 37.12
CA GLN A 262 27.60 -18.57 37.15
C GLN A 262 27.52 -19.52 35.93
N ASP A 263 28.05 -20.73 36.08
CA ASP A 263 27.86 -21.83 35.12
C ASP A 263 26.44 -22.42 35.27
N ASP A 264 25.63 -22.26 34.22
CA ASP A 264 24.41 -23.02 33.92
C ASP A 264 23.23 -23.04 34.93
N ILE A 265 23.20 -22.16 35.94
CA ILE A 265 22.00 -21.97 36.79
C ILE A 265 21.27 -20.69 36.35
N SER A 266 19.98 -20.82 36.01
CA SER A 266 19.12 -19.69 35.64
C SER A 266 19.14 -18.62 36.73
N SER A 267 19.58 -17.42 36.40
CA SER A 267 19.56 -16.29 37.32
C SER A 267 18.12 -15.95 37.72
N GLU A 268 17.89 -15.69 39.01
CA GLU A 268 16.60 -15.25 39.53
C GLU A 268 16.54 -13.73 39.60
N TRP A 269 15.39 -13.15 39.26
CA TRP A 269 15.12 -11.73 39.46
C TRP A 269 14.79 -11.50 40.94
N VAL A 270 15.61 -10.69 41.61
CA VAL A 270 15.48 -10.41 43.04
C VAL A 270 14.98 -8.99 43.23
N LEU A 271 13.91 -8.85 44.01
CA LEU A 271 13.39 -7.57 44.47
C LEU A 271 14.35 -6.90 45.45
N MET A 272 14.69 -5.64 45.16
CA MET A 272 15.74 -4.90 45.84
C MET A 272 15.20 -3.90 46.86
N ASP A 273 13.91 -3.57 46.77
CA ASP A 273 13.21 -2.66 47.66
C ASP A 273 11.78 -3.18 47.94
N GLU A 274 11.25 -2.86 49.13
CA GLU A 274 9.92 -3.25 49.58
C GLU A 274 8.79 -2.60 48.74
N SER A 275 9.12 -1.54 48.00
CA SER A 275 8.21 -0.82 47.10
C SER A 275 7.94 -1.53 45.76
N ALA A 276 8.57 -2.67 45.50
CA ALA A 276 8.39 -3.54 44.32
C ALA A 276 8.71 -2.90 42.94
N ASN A 277 9.42 -1.78 42.90
CA ASN A 277 9.72 -1.07 41.65
C ASN A 277 11.15 -1.27 41.12
N TYR A 278 11.99 -2.04 41.83
CA TYR A 278 13.39 -2.26 41.44
C TYR A 278 13.79 -3.72 41.65
N GLU A 279 14.08 -4.41 40.55
CA GLU A 279 14.50 -5.80 40.50
C GLU A 279 15.85 -5.88 39.79
N ILE A 280 16.73 -6.75 40.29
CA ILE A 280 18.01 -7.03 39.65
C ILE A 280 18.17 -8.54 39.57
N GLU A 281 18.66 -8.99 38.42
CA GLU A 281 19.05 -10.38 38.19
C GLU A 281 20.26 -10.72 39.06
N GLU A 282 20.13 -11.72 39.94
CA GLU A 282 21.22 -12.11 40.83
C GLU A 282 22.35 -12.77 40.05
N GLN A 283 23.54 -12.17 40.16
CA GLN A 283 24.78 -12.64 39.54
C GLN A 283 25.89 -12.73 40.57
N TRP A 284 26.66 -13.82 40.50
CA TRP A 284 27.81 -14.07 41.36
C TRP A 284 29.10 -13.71 40.63
N LEU A 285 29.79 -12.71 41.17
CA LEU A 285 30.90 -12.01 40.53
C LEU A 285 32.21 -12.24 41.31
N ILE A 286 33.34 -12.31 40.61
CA ILE A 286 34.70 -12.29 41.19
C ILE A 286 35.58 -11.29 40.44
N SER A 287 36.63 -10.78 41.10
CA SER A 287 37.55 -9.83 40.47
C SER A 287 38.17 -10.38 39.18
N GLN A 288 38.19 -9.56 38.12
CA GLN A 288 38.93 -9.83 36.89
C GLN A 288 40.44 -9.74 37.18
N GLY A 289 41.05 -10.88 37.53
CA GLY A 289 42.47 -10.91 37.89
C GLY A 289 43.11 -12.27 38.14
N ASP A 290 42.40 -13.25 38.71
CA ASP A 290 43.04 -14.49 39.23
C ASP A 290 42.39 -15.82 38.78
N LEU A 291 41.76 -15.89 37.60
CA LEU A 291 41.33 -17.17 37.02
C LEU A 291 42.48 -18.04 36.46
N ASN A 292 43.74 -17.70 36.78
CA ASN A 292 44.94 -18.52 36.50
C ASN A 292 45.84 -18.59 37.75
N ASP A 293 45.48 -19.46 38.69
CA ASP A 293 46.41 -20.28 39.49
C ASP A 293 45.71 -21.53 40.02
#